data_AF-A0A959FMC0-F1
#
_entry.id   AF-A0A959FMC0-F1
#
_cell.length_a   1.000
_cell.length_b   1.000
_cell.length_c   1.000
_cell.angle_alpha   90.00
_cell.angle_beta   90.00
_cell.angle_gamma   90.00
#
_symmetry.space_group_name_H-M   'P 1'
#
loop_
_entity.id
_entity.type
_entity.pdbx_description
1 polymer ?
#
loop_
_entity_poly.entity_id
_entity_poly.type
_entity_poly.pdbx_seq_one_letter_code
_entity_poly.pdbx_strand_id
1 'polypeptide(L)'
;MWAQDEEEGGRSRGGGNGIKPFDEVITDEAVTDEGLFTVHKVGSKYYFQIPFDLLEEEILVVSRIAGHVKGLNFGGAGMKSRPQQVVRWERLDNQVLLRSVSYNSVASEELPVYQSVRNNNFEPIIATFKIAAFDPDSTAVVFDVSSLFTTDVPMIGGLRDSERKRFGIKSLDKSRSLISWMKSFPENTEVRHILTYTGSELPDNELTGTLSLEMNQSFIKLPEDPMMPRFYDARVGYFSIEQVDYGLDAQRAQERRFITRWRLEPSDPAAWARGELVDPVKPIVYYIDPATPEQWVPYIMQGVNDWQPAFEKAGFSNAIMARRAPTPEEDPDWSPEDVRYSTIRYITTEIQNAQGPHVHDPRTGEILESDILWYHNVMNLLRNWYMMQTAAVNPDAQALQFDTEVMGELIRFVAAHEVGHTLGLPHNMGSST
;
A
#
# COMPACT_ATOMS: atom_id res chain seq x y z
N MET A 1 -58.90 -28.44 42.27
CA MET A 1 -57.92 -29.52 42.00
C MET A 1 -58.17 -30.04 40.60
N TRP A 2 -57.64 -29.33 39.59
CA TRP A 2 -57.46 -29.72 38.17
C TRP A 2 -56.29 -28.88 37.62
N ALA A 3 -55.55 -29.45 36.68
CA ALA A 3 -54.19 -29.10 36.24
C ALA A 3 -54.13 -28.21 34.99
N GLN A 4 -52.89 -27.75 34.66
CA GLN A 4 -52.34 -27.34 33.33
C GLN A 4 -53.02 -26.13 32.64
N ASP A 5 -52.38 -25.18 31.92
CA ASP A 5 -51.16 -25.15 31.09
C ASP A 5 -50.73 -23.68 30.75
N GLU A 6 -49.50 -23.51 30.24
CA GLU A 6 -48.96 -22.46 29.34
C GLU A 6 -49.00 -20.94 29.66
N GLU A 7 -47.82 -20.30 29.66
CA GLU A 7 -47.56 -19.14 28.80
C GLU A 7 -46.06 -18.95 28.49
N GLU A 8 -45.75 -18.99 27.20
CA GLU A 8 -44.51 -18.52 26.57
C GLU A 8 -44.34 -17.00 26.74
N GLY A 9 -43.11 -16.51 26.56
CA GLY A 9 -42.91 -15.23 25.87
C GLY A 9 -42.15 -14.16 26.63
N GLY A 10 -40.89 -13.95 26.23
CA GLY A 10 -40.09 -12.81 26.68
C GLY A 10 -38.82 -12.58 25.88
N ARG A 11 -38.83 -12.81 24.55
CA ARG A 11 -37.82 -12.25 23.65
C ARG A 11 -37.84 -10.73 23.82
N SER A 12 -36.74 -10.16 24.33
CA SER A 12 -36.54 -8.72 24.36
C SER A 12 -36.52 -8.19 22.93
N ARG A 13 -37.65 -7.61 22.50
CA ARG A 13 -37.75 -6.84 21.26
C ARG A 13 -36.71 -5.72 21.29
N GLY A 14 -35.81 -5.75 20.30
CA GLY A 14 -34.80 -4.73 20.07
C GLY A 14 -35.41 -3.33 20.01
N GLY A 15 -34.85 -2.44 20.81
CA GLY A 15 -35.19 -1.03 20.83
C GLY A 15 -34.40 -0.23 19.79
N GLY A 16 -35.12 0.34 18.83
CA GLY A 16 -34.91 1.74 18.41
C GLY A 16 -33.98 2.06 17.24
N ASN A 17 -32.78 1.49 17.13
CA ASN A 17 -31.73 2.08 16.27
C ASN A 17 -31.21 1.22 15.10
N GLY A 18 -31.79 0.03 14.87
CA GLY A 18 -31.36 -0.87 13.78
C GLY A 18 -30.04 -1.62 14.03
N ILE A 19 -29.39 -1.36 15.16
CA ILE A 19 -28.24 -2.11 15.68
C ILE A 19 -28.75 -3.42 16.30
N LYS A 20 -28.10 -4.53 15.98
CA LYS A 20 -28.44 -5.88 16.43
C LYS A 20 -27.41 -6.41 17.45
N PRO A 21 -27.74 -7.47 18.21
CA PRO A 21 -26.74 -8.23 18.95
C PRO A 21 -25.61 -8.73 18.04
N PHE A 22 -24.38 -8.83 18.57
CA PHE A 22 -23.20 -9.28 17.83
C PHE A 22 -23.45 -10.61 17.10
N ASP A 23 -23.91 -11.63 17.84
CA ASP A 23 -24.13 -12.99 17.33
C ASP A 23 -25.25 -13.08 16.26
N GLU A 24 -26.13 -12.06 16.17
CA GLU A 24 -27.12 -11.98 15.09
C GLU A 24 -26.52 -11.41 13.78
N VAL A 25 -25.38 -10.74 13.86
CA VAL A 25 -24.68 -10.14 12.71
C VAL A 25 -23.50 -11.00 12.31
N ILE A 26 -22.65 -11.36 13.29
CA ILE A 26 -21.49 -12.22 13.15
C ILE A 26 -21.87 -13.57 13.76
N THR A 27 -22.39 -14.46 12.90
CA THR A 27 -22.88 -15.77 13.33
C THR A 27 -21.71 -16.75 13.55
N ASP A 28 -21.99 -17.91 14.14
CA ASP A 28 -20.99 -18.99 14.31
C ASP A 28 -20.39 -19.51 12.98
N GLU A 29 -21.04 -19.21 11.85
CA GLU A 29 -20.56 -19.55 10.50
C GLU A 29 -19.57 -18.50 9.94
N ALA A 30 -19.32 -17.42 10.68
CA ALA A 30 -18.43 -16.35 10.24
C ALA A 30 -16.99 -16.85 10.11
N VAL A 31 -16.35 -16.52 8.98
CA VAL A 31 -14.90 -16.63 8.87
C VAL A 31 -14.30 -15.32 9.33
N THR A 32 -13.52 -15.37 10.41
CA THR A 32 -12.92 -14.19 11.04
C THR A 32 -11.42 -14.21 10.86
N ASP A 33 -10.86 -13.05 10.57
CA ASP A 33 -9.42 -12.80 10.51
C ASP A 33 -9.08 -11.56 11.33
N GLU A 34 -8.05 -11.65 12.16
CA GLU A 34 -7.70 -10.65 13.17
C GLU A 34 -6.38 -9.96 12.82
N GLY A 35 -6.33 -8.64 13.01
CA GLY A 35 -5.17 -7.81 12.70
C GLY A 35 -5.49 -6.35 12.94
N LEU A 36 -5.08 -5.45 12.05
CA LEU A 36 -5.38 -4.02 12.16
C LEU A 36 -6.89 -3.76 12.26
N PHE A 37 -7.67 -4.38 11.38
CA PHE A 37 -9.13 -4.44 11.50
C PHE A 37 -9.51 -5.90 11.59
N THR A 38 -10.31 -6.28 12.58
CA THR A 38 -10.91 -7.61 12.55
C THR A 38 -11.91 -7.65 11.39
N VAL A 39 -11.74 -8.62 10.50
CA VAL A 39 -12.60 -8.80 9.34
C VAL A 39 -13.45 -10.04 9.53
N HIS A 40 -14.76 -9.91 9.36
CA HIS A 40 -15.68 -11.03 9.38
C HIS A 40 -16.34 -11.22 8.02
N LYS A 41 -16.34 -12.44 7.52
CA LYS A 41 -17.14 -12.86 6.37
C LYS A 41 -18.33 -13.69 6.83
N VAL A 42 -19.54 -13.19 6.55
CA VAL A 42 -20.80 -13.89 6.86
C VAL A 42 -21.59 -14.05 5.56
N GLY A 43 -21.63 -15.30 5.05
CA GLY A 43 -22.17 -15.57 3.72
C GLY A 43 -21.40 -14.81 2.62
N SER A 44 -22.08 -13.89 1.94
CA SER A 44 -21.50 -13.04 0.90
C SER A 44 -21.08 -11.64 1.36
N LYS A 45 -21.32 -11.31 2.64
CA LYS A 45 -21.03 -9.99 3.21
C LYS A 45 -19.72 -9.99 3.97
N TYR A 46 -19.06 -8.84 3.92
CA TYR A 46 -17.86 -8.57 4.70
C TYR A 46 -18.12 -7.41 5.66
N TYR A 47 -17.67 -7.60 6.89
CA TYR A 47 -17.80 -6.64 7.97
C TYR A 47 -16.41 -6.27 8.48
N PHE A 48 -16.21 -4.99 8.75
CA PHE A 48 -15.11 -4.56 9.60
C PHE A 48 -15.62 -4.43 11.03
N GLN A 49 -14.83 -4.97 11.95
CA GLN A 49 -14.89 -4.68 13.37
C GLN A 49 -13.69 -3.79 13.70
N ILE A 50 -13.98 -2.53 14.04
CA ILE A 50 -12.96 -1.51 14.34
C ILE A 50 -13.06 -1.10 15.82
N PRO A 51 -12.03 -1.36 16.63
CA PRO A 51 -11.89 -0.86 18.00
C PRO A 51 -12.06 0.65 18.10
N PHE A 52 -12.62 1.15 19.21
CA PHE A 52 -12.85 2.59 19.38
C PHE A 52 -11.58 3.42 19.49
N ASP A 53 -10.46 2.83 19.89
CA ASP A 53 -9.14 3.47 19.90
C ASP A 53 -8.52 3.59 18.50
N LEU A 54 -9.00 2.81 17.52
CA LEU A 54 -8.66 2.98 16.10
C LEU A 54 -9.65 3.86 15.35
N LEU A 55 -10.77 4.25 15.98
CA LEU A 55 -11.60 5.34 15.47
C LEU A 55 -10.88 6.67 15.71
N GLU A 56 -11.06 7.62 14.81
CA GLU A 56 -10.31 8.89 14.75
C GLU A 56 -8.81 8.78 14.45
N GLU A 57 -8.24 7.58 14.46
CA GLU A 57 -6.87 7.35 14.00
C GLU A 57 -6.78 7.43 12.47
N GLU A 58 -5.65 7.94 12.01
CA GLU A 58 -5.37 8.11 10.59
C GLU A 58 -4.75 6.84 10.00
N ILE A 59 -5.36 6.36 8.93
CA ILE A 59 -4.97 5.15 8.22
C ILE A 59 -4.60 5.52 6.78
N LEU A 60 -3.47 5.02 6.30
CA LEU A 60 -3.07 5.21 4.92
C LEU A 60 -3.76 4.16 4.03
N VAL A 61 -4.31 4.58 2.89
CA VAL A 61 -4.90 3.70 1.89
C VAL A 61 -4.07 3.72 0.62
N VAL A 62 -3.65 2.54 0.19
CA VAL A 62 -2.91 2.34 -1.05
C VAL A 62 -3.68 1.40 -1.96
N SER A 63 -4.14 1.95 -3.10
CA SER A 63 -4.90 1.20 -4.11
C SER A 63 -3.98 0.71 -5.22
N ARG A 64 -3.95 -0.60 -5.44
CA ARG A 64 -3.13 -1.25 -6.46
C ARG A 64 -3.99 -2.05 -7.44
N ILE A 65 -3.61 -2.07 -8.71
CA ILE A 65 -4.14 -3.03 -9.67
C ILE A 65 -3.46 -4.35 -9.42
N ALA A 66 -4.28 -5.38 -9.26
CA ALA A 66 -3.90 -6.69 -8.78
C ALA A 66 -3.97 -7.74 -9.90
N GLY A 67 -4.86 -7.50 -10.86
CA GLY A 67 -5.03 -8.29 -12.08
C GLY A 67 -5.81 -7.48 -13.12
N HIS A 68 -5.48 -7.67 -14.39
CA HIS A 68 -6.14 -7.00 -15.52
C HIS A 68 -6.13 -7.89 -16.76
N VAL A 69 -7.02 -7.60 -17.71
CA VAL A 69 -7.11 -8.29 -19.00
C VAL A 69 -6.01 -7.82 -19.96
N LYS A 70 -5.69 -8.67 -20.95
CA LYS A 70 -4.67 -8.37 -21.97
C LYS A 70 -5.00 -7.06 -22.70
N GLY A 71 -3.98 -6.33 -23.14
CA GLY A 71 -4.14 -5.06 -23.87
C GLY A 71 -4.34 -3.82 -22.98
N LEU A 72 -4.45 -3.99 -21.67
CA LEU A 72 -4.41 -2.89 -20.70
C LEU A 72 -3.01 -2.74 -20.15
N ASN A 73 -2.32 -1.67 -20.54
CA ASN A 73 -1.00 -1.37 -19.99
C ASN A 73 -1.14 -0.45 -18.76
N PHE A 74 -1.58 -1.02 -17.63
CA PHE A 74 -1.62 -0.32 -16.34
C PHE A 74 -0.32 -0.49 -15.54
N GLY A 75 0.80 -0.79 -16.19
CA GLY A 75 2.03 -1.10 -15.48
C GLY A 75 2.11 -2.57 -15.09
N GLY A 76 1.15 -3.16 -14.37
CA GLY A 76 1.28 -4.56 -13.91
C GLY A 76 0.44 -4.86 -12.67
N ALA A 77 0.47 -6.11 -12.20
CA ALA A 77 0.01 -6.43 -10.85
C ALA A 77 0.93 -5.74 -9.82
N GLY A 78 0.36 -5.08 -8.82
CA GLY A 78 1.07 -4.26 -7.82
C GLY A 78 1.18 -2.77 -8.18
N MET A 79 0.82 -2.35 -9.39
CA MET A 79 0.88 -0.92 -9.77
C MET A 79 -0.16 -0.09 -9.03
N LYS A 80 0.24 1.05 -8.46
CA LYS A 80 -0.68 2.01 -7.83
C LYS A 80 -1.67 2.59 -8.84
N SER A 81 -2.98 2.41 -8.63
CA SER A 81 -4.03 3.00 -9.48
C SER A 81 -4.34 4.45 -9.13
N ARG A 82 -4.06 4.81 -7.87
CA ARG A 82 -4.31 6.11 -7.25
C ARG A 82 -3.11 6.54 -6.41
N PRO A 83 -2.90 7.85 -6.20
CA PRO A 83 -1.99 8.31 -5.15
C PRO A 83 -2.41 7.73 -3.80
N GLN A 84 -1.46 7.48 -2.90
CA GLN A 84 -1.79 7.11 -1.52
C GLN A 84 -2.68 8.19 -0.88
N GLN A 85 -3.64 7.78 -0.07
CA GLN A 85 -4.62 8.66 0.57
C GLN A 85 -4.60 8.43 2.07
N VAL A 86 -4.80 9.46 2.89
CA VAL A 86 -5.05 9.26 4.31
C VAL A 86 -6.55 9.28 4.54
N VAL A 87 -7.02 8.32 5.31
CA VAL A 87 -8.42 8.22 5.70
C VAL A 87 -8.54 8.14 7.21
N ARG A 88 -9.72 8.48 7.71
CA ARG A 88 -10.05 8.37 9.11
C ARG A 88 -11.46 7.83 9.27
N TRP A 89 -11.62 6.87 10.18
CA TRP A 89 -12.93 6.33 10.54
C TRP A 89 -13.50 7.17 11.67
N GLU A 90 -14.57 7.91 11.41
CA GLU A 90 -15.25 8.75 12.40
C GLU A 90 -16.57 8.10 12.79
N ARG A 91 -16.84 7.97 14.09
CA ARG A 91 -18.17 7.55 14.55
C ARG A 91 -19.03 8.78 14.80
N LEU A 92 -20.14 8.87 14.07
CA LEU A 92 -21.15 9.92 14.24
C LEU A 92 -22.53 9.30 14.43
N ASP A 93 -23.12 9.50 15.60
CA ASP A 93 -24.37 8.88 16.02
C ASP A 93 -24.34 7.34 15.88
N ASN A 94 -25.25 6.77 15.09
CA ASN A 94 -25.35 5.33 14.78
C ASN A 94 -24.66 4.97 13.45
N GLN A 95 -23.71 5.78 13.00
CA GLN A 95 -22.99 5.59 11.75
C GLN A 95 -21.48 5.67 11.95
N VAL A 96 -20.77 5.03 11.04
CA VAL A 96 -19.33 5.19 10.84
C VAL A 96 -19.15 5.90 9.50
N LEU A 97 -18.38 6.98 9.50
CA LEU A 97 -18.03 7.77 8.34
C LEU A 97 -16.58 7.44 7.96
N LEU A 98 -16.32 7.30 6.67
CA LEU A 98 -14.96 7.25 6.13
C LEU A 98 -14.62 8.65 5.61
N ARG A 99 -13.68 9.32 6.27
CA ARG A 99 -13.22 10.67 5.93
C ARG A 99 -11.94 10.65 5.13
N SER A 100 -11.79 11.60 4.21
CA SER A 100 -10.52 11.85 3.51
C SER A 100 -9.73 12.93 4.25
N VAL A 101 -8.53 12.58 4.71
CA VAL A 101 -7.63 13.47 5.43
C VAL A 101 -6.55 13.98 4.47
N SER A 102 -6.20 15.27 4.58
CA SER A 102 -5.22 15.92 3.73
C SER A 102 -4.16 16.62 4.57
N TYR A 103 -2.89 16.43 4.15
CA TYR A 103 -1.71 17.06 4.74
C TYR A 103 -1.18 18.24 3.91
N ASN A 104 -1.95 18.72 2.94
CA ASN A 104 -1.53 19.87 2.13
C ASN A 104 -1.45 21.17 2.96
N SER A 105 -2.26 21.29 4.00
CA SER A 105 -2.29 22.43 4.93
C SER A 105 -2.17 21.91 6.36
N VAL A 106 -1.18 22.38 7.10
CA VAL A 106 -0.86 21.85 8.44
C VAL A 106 -0.64 22.97 9.46
N ALA A 107 -0.83 22.61 10.73
CA ALA A 107 -0.37 23.37 11.90
C ALA A 107 -0.23 22.38 13.07
N SER A 108 0.60 22.69 14.06
CA SER A 108 0.67 21.90 15.31
C SER A 108 -0.67 21.98 16.05
N GLU A 109 -1.14 20.84 16.56
CA GLU A 109 -2.40 20.74 17.32
C GLU A 109 -2.38 21.57 18.61
N GLU A 110 -1.19 21.88 19.12
CA GLU A 110 -0.99 22.72 20.30
C GLU A 110 -1.27 24.21 20.03
N LEU A 111 -1.37 24.61 18.76
CA LEU A 111 -1.56 26.00 18.36
C LEU A 111 -3.03 26.32 18.10
N PRO A 112 -3.54 27.49 18.54
CA PRO A 112 -4.92 27.90 18.27
C PRO A 112 -5.29 27.93 16.77
N VAL A 113 -4.32 28.18 15.89
CA VAL A 113 -4.53 28.21 14.44
C VAL A 113 -4.90 26.84 13.86
N TYR A 114 -4.58 25.73 14.55
CA TYR A 114 -4.93 24.37 14.14
C TYR A 114 -6.44 24.21 13.91
N GLN A 115 -7.27 24.75 14.81
CA GLN A 115 -8.73 24.69 14.63
C GLN A 115 -9.17 25.42 13.35
N SER A 116 -8.52 26.53 13.02
CA SER A 116 -8.79 27.25 11.76
C SER A 116 -8.35 26.43 10.55
N VAL A 117 -7.17 25.78 10.60
CA VAL A 117 -6.70 24.88 9.54
C VAL A 117 -7.70 23.74 9.35
N ARG A 118 -8.15 23.07 10.42
CA ARG A 118 -9.15 22.00 10.38
C ARG A 118 -10.47 22.47 9.78
N ASN A 119 -10.97 23.64 10.19
CA ASN A 119 -12.24 24.19 9.67
C ASN A 119 -12.16 24.57 8.18
N ASN A 120 -11.01 25.09 7.72
CA ASN A 120 -10.81 25.49 6.33
C ASN A 120 -10.39 24.32 5.42
N ASN A 121 -9.97 23.21 6.01
CA ASN A 121 -9.64 21.95 5.32
C ASN A 121 -10.55 20.83 5.84
N PHE A 122 -11.86 21.09 5.81
CA PHE A 122 -12.87 20.16 6.29
C PHE A 122 -12.83 18.86 5.48
N GLU A 123 -12.75 17.73 6.19
CA GLU A 123 -12.57 16.41 5.59
C GLU A 123 -13.83 15.96 4.85
N PRO A 124 -13.77 15.70 3.53
CA PRO A 124 -14.88 15.14 2.79
C PRO A 124 -15.25 13.74 3.29
N ILE A 125 -16.54 13.42 3.28
CA ILE A 125 -17.05 12.06 3.51
C ILE A 125 -16.93 11.27 2.21
N ILE A 126 -16.17 10.18 2.25
CA ILE A 126 -16.02 9.22 1.15
C ILE A 126 -17.20 8.25 1.14
N ALA A 127 -17.53 7.71 2.32
CA ALA A 127 -18.59 6.72 2.49
C ALA A 127 -19.17 6.77 3.91
N THR A 128 -20.39 6.25 4.06
CA THR A 128 -21.10 6.16 5.35
C THR A 128 -21.63 4.75 5.54
N PHE A 129 -21.47 4.21 6.75
CA PHE A 129 -21.85 2.86 7.11
C PHE A 129 -22.76 2.91 8.34
N LYS A 130 -23.85 2.15 8.32
CA LYS A 130 -24.67 1.97 9.53
C LYS A 130 -23.97 0.98 10.44
N ILE A 131 -23.92 1.29 11.73
CA ILE A 131 -23.44 0.33 12.73
C ILE A 131 -24.42 -0.86 12.72
N ALA A 132 -23.89 -2.05 12.49
CA ALA A 132 -24.66 -3.29 12.47
C ALA A 132 -24.74 -3.90 13.88
N ALA A 133 -23.63 -3.89 14.62
CA ALA A 133 -23.51 -4.36 15.99
C ALA A 133 -22.35 -3.66 16.71
N PHE A 134 -22.26 -3.84 18.02
CA PHE A 134 -21.03 -3.70 18.78
C PHE A 134 -20.48 -5.10 19.09
N ASP A 135 -19.18 -5.22 19.33
CA ASP A 135 -18.58 -6.45 19.86
C ASP A 135 -19.15 -6.78 21.26
N PRO A 136 -18.96 -8.03 21.76
CA PRO A 136 -19.52 -8.45 23.05
C PRO A 136 -19.14 -7.55 24.23
N ASP A 137 -17.92 -6.99 24.21
CA ASP A 137 -17.40 -6.12 25.27
C ASP A 137 -17.73 -4.62 25.04
N SER A 138 -18.40 -4.29 23.92
CA SER A 138 -18.77 -2.92 23.53
C SER A 138 -17.58 -1.96 23.41
N THR A 139 -16.45 -2.47 22.93
CA THR A 139 -15.20 -1.75 22.69
C THR A 139 -14.92 -1.46 21.20
N ALA A 140 -15.71 -2.04 20.29
CA ALA A 140 -15.55 -1.95 18.85
C ALA A 140 -16.90 -1.79 18.13
N VAL A 141 -16.88 -1.12 16.98
CA VAL A 141 -18.03 -1.05 16.06
C VAL A 141 -17.92 -2.12 14.99
N VAL A 142 -19.04 -2.77 14.65
CA VAL A 142 -19.14 -3.73 13.54
C VAL A 142 -20.07 -3.16 12.46
N PHE A 143 -19.61 -3.08 11.22
CA PHE A 143 -20.40 -2.57 10.10
C PHE A 143 -20.08 -3.26 8.77
N ASP A 144 -21.11 -3.40 7.91
CA ASP A 144 -20.99 -4.03 6.58
C ASP A 144 -20.25 -3.09 5.63
N VAL A 145 -19.08 -3.50 5.17
CA VAL A 145 -18.19 -2.72 4.28
C VAL A 145 -18.28 -3.13 2.82
N SER A 146 -19.14 -4.10 2.50
CA SER A 146 -19.18 -4.73 1.17
C SER A 146 -19.41 -3.70 0.05
N SER A 147 -20.23 -2.68 0.31
CA SER A 147 -20.56 -1.64 -0.68
C SER A 147 -19.37 -0.76 -1.05
N LEU A 148 -18.40 -0.55 -0.14
CA LEU A 148 -17.20 0.24 -0.41
C LEU A 148 -16.40 -0.36 -1.58
N PHE A 149 -16.32 -1.70 -1.64
CA PHE A 149 -15.49 -2.43 -2.59
C PHE A 149 -16.27 -3.01 -3.79
N THR A 150 -17.60 -2.96 -3.77
CA THR A 150 -18.46 -3.45 -4.88
C THR A 150 -19.14 -2.31 -5.64
N THR A 151 -18.80 -1.06 -5.31
CA THR A 151 -19.26 0.13 -6.01
C THR A 151 -18.08 0.97 -6.52
N ASP A 152 -18.37 1.91 -7.41
CA ASP A 152 -17.35 2.68 -8.11
C ASP A 152 -16.94 3.91 -7.29
N VAL A 153 -16.09 3.70 -6.28
CA VAL A 153 -15.61 4.76 -5.39
C VAL A 153 -14.35 5.39 -5.99
N PRO A 154 -14.36 6.70 -6.35
CA PRO A 154 -13.25 7.32 -7.07
C PRO A 154 -11.89 7.22 -6.39
N MET A 155 -11.88 7.27 -5.05
CA MET A 155 -10.69 7.21 -4.20
C MET A 155 -9.91 5.90 -4.35
N ILE A 156 -10.61 4.78 -4.53
CA ILE A 156 -10.03 3.43 -4.56
C ILE A 156 -10.21 2.70 -5.90
N GLY A 157 -10.79 3.38 -6.89
CA GLY A 157 -11.07 2.81 -8.21
C GLY A 157 -9.82 2.57 -9.06
N GLY A 158 -9.94 1.62 -10.00
CA GLY A 158 -8.86 1.27 -10.92
C GLY A 158 -8.70 2.23 -12.12
N LEU A 159 -9.78 2.92 -12.53
CA LEU A 159 -9.82 3.69 -13.79
C LEU A 159 -9.81 5.21 -13.55
N ARG A 160 -8.79 5.90 -14.08
CA ARG A 160 -8.71 7.37 -14.17
C ARG A 160 -9.70 7.91 -15.21
N ASP A 161 -10.03 9.19 -15.13
CA ASP A 161 -10.98 9.83 -16.06
C ASP A 161 -10.55 9.73 -17.52
N SER A 162 -9.24 9.81 -17.79
CA SER A 162 -8.68 9.62 -19.13
C SER A 162 -8.92 8.21 -19.67
N GLU A 163 -8.81 7.20 -18.83
CA GLU A 163 -9.01 5.79 -19.19
C GLU A 163 -10.49 5.50 -19.36
N ARG A 164 -11.34 6.06 -18.49
CA ARG A 164 -12.79 5.99 -18.64
C ARG A 164 -13.25 6.54 -19.98
N LYS A 165 -12.72 7.70 -20.38
CA LYS A 165 -12.98 8.29 -21.70
C LYS A 165 -12.45 7.42 -22.82
N ARG A 166 -11.19 6.99 -22.73
CA ARG A 166 -10.52 6.17 -23.74
C ARG A 166 -11.24 4.85 -24.01
N PHE A 167 -11.81 4.23 -22.98
CA PHE A 167 -12.50 2.93 -23.11
C PHE A 167 -14.02 3.07 -23.26
N GLY A 168 -14.53 4.30 -23.31
CA GLY A 168 -15.97 4.58 -23.39
C GLY A 168 -16.76 3.95 -22.24
N ILE A 169 -16.24 4.00 -21.01
CA ILE A 169 -16.86 3.40 -19.83
C ILE A 169 -18.19 4.07 -19.53
N LYS A 170 -19.26 3.28 -19.46
CA LYS A 170 -20.64 3.75 -19.27
C LYS A 170 -21.10 3.61 -17.83
N SER A 171 -20.90 2.43 -17.24
CA SER A 171 -21.34 2.13 -15.89
C SER A 171 -20.59 0.94 -15.28
N LEU A 172 -20.61 0.86 -13.95
CA LEU A 172 -20.21 -0.34 -13.21
C LEU A 172 -21.33 -1.38 -13.25
N ASP A 173 -20.99 -2.62 -13.57
CA ASP A 173 -21.84 -3.79 -13.39
C ASP A 173 -21.67 -4.34 -11.97
N LYS A 174 -22.56 -3.91 -11.08
CA LYS A 174 -22.57 -4.33 -9.67
C LYS A 174 -22.76 -5.83 -9.49
N SER A 175 -23.47 -6.50 -10.41
CA SER A 175 -23.74 -7.94 -10.28
C SER A 175 -22.52 -8.82 -10.53
N ARG A 176 -21.52 -8.27 -11.23
CA ARG A 176 -20.23 -8.90 -11.51
C ARG A 176 -19.06 -8.27 -10.75
N SER A 177 -19.35 -7.38 -9.81
CA SER A 177 -18.36 -6.74 -8.94
C SER A 177 -18.46 -7.34 -7.54
N LEU A 178 -17.36 -7.88 -7.03
CA LEU A 178 -17.36 -8.72 -5.83
C LEU A 178 -16.03 -8.62 -5.06
N ILE A 179 -16.07 -8.90 -3.76
CA ILE A 179 -14.88 -9.06 -2.93
C ILE A 179 -14.41 -10.50 -3.04
N SER A 180 -13.18 -10.70 -3.52
CA SER A 180 -12.55 -12.00 -3.64
C SER A 180 -12.18 -12.54 -2.25
N TRP A 181 -11.45 -11.74 -1.48
CA TRP A 181 -11.03 -12.05 -0.12
C TRP A 181 -10.63 -10.78 0.63
N MET A 182 -10.57 -10.89 1.95
CA MET A 182 -9.96 -9.91 2.84
C MET A 182 -9.01 -10.66 3.77
N LYS A 183 -7.86 -10.06 4.09
CA LYS A 183 -6.89 -10.60 5.04
C LYS A 183 -6.44 -9.48 5.96
N SER A 184 -6.33 -9.74 7.27
CA SER A 184 -5.81 -8.76 8.21
C SER A 184 -4.43 -9.17 8.72
N PHE A 185 -3.54 -8.20 8.80
CA PHE A 185 -2.20 -8.31 9.36
C PHE A 185 -2.06 -7.30 10.51
N PRO A 186 -1.04 -7.42 11.37
CA PRO A 186 -0.89 -6.52 12.51
C PRO A 186 -0.83 -5.03 12.15
N GLU A 187 -0.25 -4.68 11.00
CA GLU A 187 -0.04 -3.27 10.59
C GLU A 187 -0.86 -2.87 9.36
N ASN A 188 -1.56 -3.81 8.71
CA ASN A 188 -2.42 -3.50 7.57
C ASN A 188 -3.59 -4.49 7.39
N THR A 189 -4.67 -4.02 6.76
CA THR A 189 -5.78 -4.87 6.29
C THR A 189 -5.85 -4.79 4.77
N GLU A 190 -5.80 -5.94 4.11
CA GLU A 190 -5.85 -6.08 2.65
C GLU A 190 -7.23 -6.50 2.16
N VAL A 191 -7.72 -5.85 1.11
CA VAL A 191 -8.99 -6.17 0.46
C VAL A 191 -8.79 -6.39 -1.03
N ARG A 192 -8.98 -7.64 -1.46
CA ARG A 192 -8.97 -8.02 -2.88
C ARG A 192 -10.38 -8.01 -3.44
N HIS A 193 -10.61 -7.21 -4.47
CA HIS A 193 -11.94 -7.07 -5.06
C HIS A 193 -11.91 -6.87 -6.57
N ILE A 194 -13.00 -7.22 -7.24
CA ILE A 194 -13.17 -7.12 -8.68
C ILE A 194 -14.21 -6.06 -8.98
N LEU A 195 -13.88 -5.13 -9.87
CA LEU A 195 -14.80 -4.15 -10.43
C LEU A 195 -14.96 -4.42 -11.92
N THR A 196 -16.20 -4.66 -12.36
CA THR A 196 -16.54 -4.88 -13.76
C THR A 196 -17.29 -3.69 -14.33
N TYR A 197 -16.81 -3.18 -15.45
CA TYR A 197 -17.36 -2.01 -16.13
C TYR A 197 -17.90 -2.38 -17.51
N THR A 198 -19.00 -1.75 -17.90
CA THR A 198 -19.48 -1.78 -19.28
C THR A 198 -18.85 -0.64 -20.07
N GLY A 199 -18.46 -0.90 -21.32
CA GLY A 199 -17.82 0.11 -22.18
C GLY A 199 -18.09 -0.13 -23.66
N SER A 200 -17.71 0.83 -24.50
CA SER A 200 -17.88 0.73 -25.96
C SER A 200 -16.57 0.61 -26.74
N GLU A 201 -15.43 0.99 -26.14
CA GLU A 201 -14.12 1.02 -26.81
C GLU A 201 -13.10 0.22 -25.98
N LEU A 202 -13.49 -0.97 -25.54
CA LEU A 202 -12.66 -1.80 -24.68
C LEU A 202 -11.48 -2.37 -25.47
N PRO A 203 -10.26 -2.40 -24.90
CA PRO A 203 -9.06 -2.84 -25.61
C PRO A 203 -9.03 -4.36 -25.85
N ASP A 204 -9.84 -5.11 -25.10
CA ASP A 204 -10.04 -6.55 -25.23
C ASP A 204 -11.44 -6.90 -24.68
N ASN A 205 -11.89 -8.14 -24.87
CA ASN A 205 -13.17 -8.70 -24.41
C ASN A 205 -14.42 -8.22 -25.17
N GLU A 206 -14.31 -8.01 -26.49
CA GLU A 206 -15.45 -7.69 -27.36
C GLU A 206 -16.65 -8.65 -27.19
N LEU A 207 -16.37 -9.94 -26.93
CA LEU A 207 -17.39 -10.97 -26.70
C LEU A 207 -18.20 -10.74 -25.41
N THR A 208 -17.58 -10.23 -24.35
CA THR A 208 -18.27 -10.00 -23.06
C THR A 208 -18.82 -8.58 -22.95
N GLY A 209 -18.33 -7.65 -23.78
CA GLY A 209 -18.69 -6.23 -23.73
C GLY A 209 -18.31 -5.53 -22.43
N THR A 210 -17.38 -6.12 -21.65
CA THR A 210 -17.01 -5.62 -20.32
C THR A 210 -15.53 -5.68 -20.00
N LEU A 211 -15.12 -4.77 -19.13
CA LEU A 211 -13.79 -4.63 -18.59
C LEU A 211 -13.80 -4.97 -17.11
N SER A 212 -13.11 -6.04 -16.71
CA SER A 212 -12.92 -6.39 -15.30
C SER A 212 -11.51 -6.04 -14.84
N LEU A 213 -11.41 -5.39 -13.69
CA LEU A 213 -10.17 -5.11 -12.99
C LEU A 213 -10.22 -5.76 -11.61
N GLU A 214 -9.18 -6.50 -11.28
CA GLU A 214 -8.95 -6.93 -9.91
C GLU A 214 -8.06 -5.88 -9.23
N MET A 215 -8.51 -5.43 -8.06
CA MET A 215 -7.93 -4.37 -7.27
C MET A 215 -7.53 -4.93 -5.91
N ASN A 216 -6.43 -4.40 -5.36
CA ASN A 216 -6.01 -4.62 -3.99
C ASN A 216 -6.02 -3.29 -3.25
N GLN A 217 -6.68 -3.25 -2.09
CA GLN A 217 -6.76 -2.06 -1.24
C GLN A 217 -6.06 -2.38 0.09
N SER A 218 -4.97 -1.67 0.33
CA SER A 218 -4.17 -1.79 1.54
C SER A 218 -4.53 -0.66 2.49
N PHE A 219 -5.11 -0.98 3.65
CA PHE A 219 -5.30 -0.05 4.76
C PHE A 219 -4.15 -0.24 5.74
N ILE A 220 -3.27 0.76 5.87
CA ILE A 220 -2.00 0.67 6.58
C ILE A 220 -2.05 1.59 7.80
N LYS A 221 -1.68 1.05 8.96
CA LYS A 221 -1.50 1.83 10.19
C LYS A 221 -0.32 2.78 10.01
N LEU A 222 -0.53 4.06 10.28
CA LEU A 222 0.56 5.04 10.32
C LEU A 222 1.36 4.91 11.65
N PRO A 223 2.66 5.23 11.67
CA PRO A 223 3.46 5.18 12.89
C PRO A 223 2.87 6.07 14.00
N GLU A 224 2.74 5.54 15.22
CA GLU A 224 2.22 6.31 16.37
C GLU A 224 3.16 7.47 16.75
N ASP A 225 4.47 7.19 16.79
CA ASP A 225 5.51 8.20 16.95
C ASP A 225 6.03 8.62 15.57
N PRO A 226 5.71 9.81 15.04
CA PRO A 226 6.12 10.22 13.71
C PRO A 226 7.63 10.45 13.63
N MET A 227 8.30 9.92 12.60
CA MET A 227 9.72 10.15 12.37
C MET A 227 10.03 11.65 12.27
N MET A 228 11.13 12.11 12.87
CA MET A 228 11.60 13.48 12.66
C MET A 228 11.78 13.78 11.15
N PRO A 229 10.99 14.72 10.58
CA PRO A 229 11.05 15.04 9.16
C PRO A 229 12.40 15.67 8.81
N ARG A 230 12.87 15.44 7.58
CA ARG A 230 14.11 16.04 7.08
C ARG A 230 13.80 16.98 5.92
N PHE A 231 14.19 18.24 6.06
CA PHE A 231 13.99 19.24 5.01
C PHE A 231 14.67 18.82 3.71
N TYR A 232 13.97 19.09 2.61
CA TYR A 232 14.51 18.97 1.27
C TYR A 232 15.61 20.00 1.02
N ASP A 233 16.68 19.55 0.36
CA ASP A 233 17.78 20.40 -0.10
C ASP A 233 18.00 20.14 -1.58
N ALA A 234 17.87 21.18 -2.40
CA ALA A 234 17.97 21.06 -3.86
C ALA A 234 19.35 20.55 -4.36
N ARG A 235 20.38 20.57 -3.51
CA ARG A 235 21.73 20.06 -3.83
C ARG A 235 21.82 18.54 -3.74
N VAL A 236 20.91 17.89 -3.02
CA VAL A 236 20.88 16.44 -2.80
C VAL A 236 19.53 15.92 -3.29
N GLY A 237 19.51 15.31 -4.48
CA GLY A 237 18.28 14.84 -5.10
C GLY A 237 17.59 13.77 -4.26
N TYR A 238 16.40 14.08 -3.74
CA TYR A 238 15.50 13.15 -3.07
C TYR A 238 14.06 13.37 -3.55
N PHE A 239 13.26 12.32 -3.57
CA PHE A 239 11.81 12.42 -3.57
C PHE A 239 11.35 13.16 -2.32
N SER A 240 10.23 13.86 -2.42
CA SER A 240 9.81 14.79 -1.39
C SER A 240 8.32 15.02 -1.38
N ILE A 241 7.82 15.41 -0.21
CA ILE A 241 6.46 15.90 0.03
C ILE A 241 6.50 17.41 0.31
N GLU A 242 5.43 18.10 -0.04
CA GLU A 242 5.26 19.55 0.18
C GLU A 242 3.99 19.77 1.01
N GLN A 243 4.06 20.70 1.97
CA GLN A 243 2.98 21.07 2.87
C GLN A 243 2.98 22.58 3.08
N VAL A 244 1.82 23.19 3.26
CA VAL A 244 1.68 24.60 3.65
C VAL A 244 1.46 24.68 5.15
N ASP A 245 2.43 25.21 5.88
CA ASP A 245 2.42 25.33 7.33
C ASP A 245 1.91 26.71 7.78
N TYR A 246 0.83 26.71 8.57
CA TYR A 246 0.19 27.88 9.15
C TYR A 246 0.58 28.12 10.61
N GLY A 247 1.31 27.20 11.23
CA GLY A 247 1.70 27.23 12.64
C GLY A 247 3.02 27.95 12.92
N LEU A 248 3.71 28.42 11.88
CA LEU A 248 5.02 29.05 12.05
C LEU A 248 4.92 30.49 12.52
N ASP A 249 5.94 30.94 13.25
CA ASP A 249 6.16 32.35 13.55
C ASP A 249 6.64 33.09 12.29
N ALA A 250 5.74 33.18 11.32
CA ALA A 250 5.90 33.86 10.06
C ALA A 250 4.66 34.72 9.79
N GLN A 251 4.84 35.89 9.18
CA GLN A 251 3.73 36.76 8.79
C GLN A 251 3.01 36.28 7.51
N ARG A 252 2.99 34.97 7.27
CA ARG A 252 2.34 34.28 6.15
C ARG A 252 2.36 32.78 6.38
N ALA A 253 1.47 32.06 5.69
CA ALA A 253 1.63 30.62 5.52
C ALA A 253 2.94 30.32 4.76
N GLN A 254 3.65 29.27 5.17
CA GLN A 254 4.94 28.93 4.59
C GLN A 254 4.92 27.52 4.03
N GLU A 255 5.36 27.38 2.78
CA GLU A 255 5.60 26.07 2.20
C GLU A 255 6.82 25.42 2.85
N ARG A 256 6.65 24.18 3.29
CA ARG A 256 7.68 23.29 3.79
C ARG A 256 7.76 22.08 2.89
N ARG A 257 8.98 21.63 2.66
CA ARG A 257 9.27 20.47 1.81
C ARG A 257 10.18 19.51 2.55
N PHE A 258 9.76 18.25 2.63
CA PHE A 258 10.49 17.19 3.34
C PHE A 258 10.85 16.07 2.39
N ILE A 259 12.01 15.44 2.56
CA ILE A 259 12.39 14.28 1.77
C ILE A 259 11.64 13.04 2.23
N THR A 260 11.40 12.09 1.31
CA THR A 260 10.99 10.74 1.71
C THR A 260 12.21 9.88 1.99
N ARG A 261 12.23 9.18 3.13
CA ARG A 261 13.37 8.34 3.57
C ARG A 261 12.95 7.26 4.54
N TRP A 262 13.75 6.19 4.61
CA TRP A 262 13.63 5.18 5.68
C TRP A 262 14.03 5.75 7.05
N ARG A 263 13.33 5.32 8.10
CA ARG A 263 13.73 5.57 9.49
C ARG A 263 14.88 4.63 9.85
N LEU A 264 16.07 5.20 10.02
CA LEU A 264 17.25 4.49 10.53
C LEU A 264 17.73 5.16 11.80
N GLU A 265 17.57 4.45 12.90
CA GLU A 265 17.99 4.86 14.23
C GLU A 265 19.13 3.95 14.68
N PRO A 266 20.25 4.49 15.20
CA PRO A 266 21.37 3.67 15.65
C PRO A 266 21.01 2.88 16.89
N SER A 267 21.36 1.59 16.91
CA SER A 267 21.23 0.74 18.10
C SER A 267 22.07 1.23 19.28
N ASP A 268 23.23 1.86 19.00
CA ASP A 268 24.03 2.61 19.98
C ASP A 268 24.29 4.04 19.45
N PRO A 269 23.45 5.03 19.85
CA PRO A 269 23.63 6.42 19.45
C PRO A 269 24.95 7.03 19.88
N ALA A 270 25.54 6.59 21.00
CA ALA A 270 26.79 7.15 21.50
C ALA A 270 27.99 6.65 20.69
N ALA A 271 27.99 5.37 20.29
CA ALA A 271 28.99 4.80 19.38
C ALA A 271 28.88 5.41 17.97
N TRP A 272 27.66 5.50 17.44
CA TRP A 272 27.42 6.13 16.14
C TRP A 272 27.89 7.59 16.11
N ALA A 273 27.63 8.36 17.18
CA ALA A 273 28.12 9.74 17.31
C ALA A 273 29.65 9.86 17.38
N ARG A 274 30.36 8.79 17.76
CA ARG A 274 31.83 8.70 17.70
C ARG A 274 32.35 8.26 16.32
N GLY A 275 31.47 7.98 15.36
CA GLY A 275 31.81 7.50 14.02
C GLY A 275 32.05 5.99 13.95
N GLU A 276 31.65 5.24 14.97
CA GLU A 276 31.70 3.78 14.95
C GLU A 276 30.54 3.22 14.12
N LEU A 277 30.76 2.07 13.46
CA LEU A 277 29.68 1.34 12.79
C LEU A 277 28.78 0.70 13.83
N VAL A 278 27.47 0.91 13.68
CA VAL A 278 26.45 0.28 14.51
C VAL A 278 25.33 -0.27 13.64
N ASP A 279 24.62 -1.30 14.10
CA ASP A 279 23.42 -1.75 13.41
C ASP A 279 22.28 -0.74 13.62
N PRO A 280 21.35 -0.56 12.66
CA PRO A 280 20.13 0.17 12.93
C PRO A 280 19.19 -0.65 13.82
N VAL A 281 18.31 0.03 14.56
CA VAL A 281 17.23 -0.62 15.33
C VAL A 281 16.32 -1.45 14.42
N LYS A 282 15.95 -0.90 13.25
CA LYS A 282 15.18 -1.59 12.21
C LYS A 282 15.97 -1.57 10.88
N PRO A 283 16.49 -2.71 10.41
CA PRO A 283 17.14 -2.77 9.10
C PRO A 283 16.11 -2.75 7.96
N ILE A 284 16.55 -2.34 6.78
CA ILE A 284 15.77 -2.40 5.54
C ILE A 284 15.96 -3.79 4.93
N VAL A 285 14.89 -4.57 4.87
CA VAL A 285 14.94 -5.94 4.35
C VAL A 285 14.04 -6.05 3.13
N TYR A 286 14.60 -6.49 2.00
CA TYR A 286 13.83 -6.84 0.80
C TYR A 286 13.69 -8.35 0.69
N TYR A 287 12.46 -8.82 0.57
CA TYR A 287 12.16 -10.22 0.29
C TYR A 287 12.06 -10.46 -1.20
N ILE A 288 12.66 -11.54 -1.69
CA ILE A 288 12.50 -11.96 -3.08
C ILE A 288 11.24 -12.81 -3.19
N ASP A 289 10.34 -12.40 -4.09
CA ASP A 289 9.13 -13.14 -4.41
C ASP A 289 9.47 -14.60 -4.80
N PRO A 290 8.86 -15.62 -4.16
CA PRO A 290 9.06 -17.03 -4.49
C PRO A 290 8.82 -17.37 -5.96
N ALA A 291 8.04 -16.58 -6.70
CA ALA A 291 7.79 -16.77 -8.12
C ALA A 291 8.96 -16.32 -9.01
N THR A 292 10.01 -15.72 -8.45
CA THR A 292 11.20 -15.29 -9.19
C THR A 292 11.98 -16.50 -9.71
N PRO A 293 12.35 -16.56 -11.00
CA PRO A 293 13.16 -17.66 -11.52
C PRO A 293 14.50 -17.79 -10.77
N GLU A 294 14.79 -19.01 -10.30
CA GLU A 294 15.88 -19.32 -9.37
C GLU A 294 17.26 -18.81 -9.81
N GLN A 295 17.55 -18.87 -11.11
CA GLN A 295 18.83 -18.41 -11.67
C GLN A 295 19.07 -16.89 -11.50
N TRP A 296 18.01 -16.10 -11.33
CA TRP A 296 18.09 -14.64 -11.19
C TRP A 296 18.10 -14.18 -9.73
N VAL A 297 17.64 -15.01 -8.80
CA VAL A 297 17.54 -14.67 -7.36
C VAL A 297 18.88 -14.18 -6.80
N PRO A 298 20.04 -14.84 -7.04
CA PRO A 298 21.31 -14.37 -6.49
C PRO A 298 21.69 -12.95 -6.96
N TYR A 299 21.43 -12.63 -8.23
CA TYR A 299 21.76 -11.33 -8.82
C TYR A 299 20.85 -10.21 -8.30
N ILE A 300 19.56 -10.49 -8.16
CA ILE A 300 18.60 -9.54 -7.59
C ILE A 300 18.93 -9.27 -6.12
N MET A 301 19.21 -10.32 -5.34
CA MET A 301 19.64 -10.18 -3.94
C MET A 301 20.93 -9.36 -3.83
N GLN A 302 21.89 -9.59 -4.74
CA GLN A 302 23.13 -8.82 -4.75
C GLN A 302 22.90 -7.34 -5.08
N GLY A 303 21.99 -7.01 -6.00
CA GLY A 303 21.65 -5.61 -6.31
C GLY A 303 21.12 -4.83 -5.11
N VAL A 304 20.37 -5.47 -4.22
CA VAL A 304 19.99 -4.88 -2.92
C VAL A 304 21.21 -4.70 -2.02
N ASN A 305 22.01 -5.76 -1.87
CA ASN A 305 23.16 -5.78 -0.96
C ASN A 305 24.28 -4.81 -1.40
N ASP A 306 24.34 -4.41 -2.67
CA ASP A 306 25.29 -3.42 -3.19
C ASP A 306 25.13 -2.03 -2.58
N TRP A 307 24.00 -1.75 -1.92
CA TRP A 307 23.80 -0.51 -1.17
C TRP A 307 24.45 -0.52 0.22
N GLN A 308 24.77 -1.70 0.78
CA GLN A 308 25.33 -1.81 2.13
C GLN A 308 26.61 -0.97 2.34
N PRO A 309 27.59 -0.92 1.40
CA PRO A 309 28.77 -0.06 1.53
C PRO A 309 28.44 1.44 1.64
N ALA A 310 27.33 1.90 1.06
CA ALA A 310 26.89 3.29 1.21
C ALA A 310 26.35 3.56 2.62
N PHE A 311 25.64 2.59 3.21
CA PHE A 311 25.18 2.67 4.59
C PHE A 311 26.30 2.54 5.61
N GLU A 312 27.33 1.73 5.34
CA GLU A 312 28.54 1.68 6.18
C GLU A 312 29.23 3.04 6.24
N LYS A 313 29.33 3.74 5.11
CA LYS A 313 29.83 5.14 5.09
C LYS A 313 28.93 6.11 5.85
N ALA A 314 27.64 5.79 6.00
CA ALA A 314 26.70 6.53 6.82
C ALA A 314 26.71 6.12 8.31
N GLY A 315 27.61 5.20 8.71
CA GLY A 315 27.77 4.73 10.08
C GLY A 315 26.93 3.49 10.44
N PHE A 316 26.30 2.84 9.47
CA PHE A 316 25.42 1.69 9.72
C PHE A 316 25.96 0.38 9.13
N SER A 317 26.21 -0.60 10.00
CA SER A 317 26.34 -2.01 9.61
C SER A 317 24.97 -2.65 9.44
N ASN A 318 24.87 -3.69 8.61
CA ASN A 318 23.64 -4.49 8.40
C ASN A 318 22.37 -3.65 8.13
N ALA A 319 22.52 -2.52 7.43
CA ALA A 319 21.45 -1.55 7.27
C ALA A 319 20.44 -1.95 6.20
N ILE A 320 20.92 -2.62 5.16
CA ILE A 320 20.11 -3.08 4.04
C ILE A 320 20.52 -4.48 3.62
N MET A 321 19.54 -5.34 3.36
CA MET A 321 19.80 -6.70 2.90
C MET A 321 18.63 -7.29 2.11
N ALA A 322 18.94 -8.20 1.20
CA ALA A 322 17.94 -9.08 0.60
C ALA A 322 17.84 -10.42 1.33
N ARG A 323 16.64 -10.97 1.38
CA ARG A 323 16.33 -12.32 1.88
C ARG A 323 15.38 -13.03 0.92
N ARG A 324 15.36 -14.36 0.97
CA ARG A 324 14.25 -15.11 0.36
C ARG A 324 13.02 -14.92 1.23
N ALA A 325 11.86 -14.84 0.60
CA ALA A 325 10.59 -14.96 1.29
C ALA A 325 10.56 -16.27 2.11
N PRO A 326 10.02 -16.25 3.35
CA PRO A 326 9.77 -17.46 4.12
C PRO A 326 8.97 -18.48 3.32
N THR A 327 9.25 -19.76 3.51
CA THR A 327 8.38 -20.81 2.98
C THR A 327 7.07 -20.89 3.78
N PRO A 328 5.99 -21.46 3.21
CA PRO A 328 4.76 -21.69 3.97
C PRO A 328 4.95 -22.51 5.25
N GLU A 329 6.00 -23.33 5.35
CA GLU A 329 6.36 -24.04 6.58
C GLU A 329 7.07 -23.16 7.61
N GLU A 330 7.80 -22.13 7.17
CA GLU A 330 8.51 -21.18 8.05
C GLU A 330 7.55 -20.11 8.58
N ASP A 331 6.70 -19.58 7.71
CA ASP A 331 5.66 -18.61 8.04
C ASP A 331 4.47 -18.79 7.07
N PRO A 332 3.40 -19.51 7.47
CA PRO A 332 2.23 -19.73 6.63
C PRO A 332 1.42 -18.44 6.39
N ASP A 333 1.65 -17.41 7.19
CA ASP A 333 0.95 -16.13 7.10
C ASP A 333 1.71 -15.09 6.29
N TRP A 334 2.97 -15.36 5.95
CA TRP A 334 3.77 -14.48 5.11
C TRP A 334 3.04 -14.17 3.80
N SER A 335 3.01 -12.88 3.48
CA SER A 335 2.40 -12.38 2.27
C SER A 335 3.24 -11.23 1.74
N PRO A 336 3.43 -11.12 0.42
CA PRO A 336 4.07 -9.94 -0.14
C PRO A 336 3.22 -8.68 0.05
N GLU A 337 1.91 -8.81 0.35
CA GLU A 337 0.99 -7.70 0.64
C GLU A 337 0.96 -7.30 2.13
N ASP A 338 1.73 -7.95 3.01
CA ASP A 338 1.90 -7.51 4.40
C ASP A 338 2.89 -6.34 4.43
N VAL A 339 2.46 -5.19 4.94
CA VAL A 339 3.25 -3.94 4.93
C VAL A 339 4.57 -4.07 5.69
N ARG A 340 4.70 -5.08 6.56
CA ARG A 340 5.93 -5.36 7.30
C ARG A 340 7.06 -5.88 6.40
N TYR A 341 6.76 -6.32 5.17
CA TYR A 341 7.70 -6.95 4.26
C TYR A 341 7.79 -6.23 2.91
N SER A 342 8.85 -5.41 2.74
CA SER A 342 9.20 -4.91 1.40
C SER A 342 9.58 -6.07 0.48
N THR A 343 8.99 -6.14 -0.70
CA THR A 343 9.11 -7.31 -1.59
C THR A 343 9.49 -6.90 -3.01
N ILE A 344 10.40 -7.65 -3.64
CA ILE A 344 10.68 -7.57 -5.07
C ILE A 344 9.77 -8.58 -5.78
N ARG A 345 8.69 -8.08 -6.37
CA ARG A 345 7.59 -8.86 -6.96
C ARG A 345 7.86 -9.19 -8.42
N TYR A 346 7.76 -10.47 -8.77
CA TYR A 346 8.03 -10.92 -10.13
C TYR A 346 6.76 -10.93 -10.98
N ILE A 347 6.74 -10.14 -12.06
CA ILE A 347 5.55 -9.91 -12.88
C ILE A 347 5.77 -10.44 -14.29
N THR A 348 4.93 -11.39 -14.70
CA THR A 348 4.98 -12.00 -16.04
C THR A 348 4.06 -11.27 -17.03
N THR A 349 4.43 -10.05 -17.43
CA THR A 349 3.79 -9.32 -18.54
C THR A 349 4.79 -9.00 -19.63
N GLU A 350 4.31 -8.57 -20.80
CA GLU A 350 5.18 -8.19 -21.93
C GLU A 350 5.92 -6.86 -21.72
N ILE A 351 5.61 -6.14 -20.63
CA ILE A 351 6.18 -4.82 -20.32
C ILE A 351 7.68 -4.94 -20.07
N GLN A 352 8.45 -4.13 -20.77
CA GLN A 352 9.91 -4.08 -20.68
C GLN A 352 10.32 -2.97 -19.70
N ASN A 353 10.16 -3.18 -18.40
CA ASN A 353 10.50 -2.18 -17.39
C ASN A 353 10.85 -2.82 -16.04
N ALA A 354 11.25 -2.02 -15.07
CA ALA A 354 11.14 -2.28 -13.64
C ALA A 354 10.65 -1.00 -12.94
N GLN A 355 10.14 -1.10 -11.72
CA GLN A 355 9.72 0.08 -10.96
C GLN A 355 9.93 -0.13 -9.47
N GLY A 356 10.65 0.79 -8.81
CA GLY A 356 10.80 0.87 -7.36
C GLY A 356 9.94 1.97 -6.73
N PRO A 357 8.61 1.81 -6.62
CA PRO A 357 7.79 2.72 -5.84
C PRO A 357 8.04 2.52 -4.34
N HIS A 358 7.66 3.50 -3.53
CA HIS A 358 7.59 3.36 -2.08
C HIS A 358 6.26 3.91 -1.56
N VAL A 359 5.83 3.42 -0.40
CA VAL A 359 4.73 4.00 0.39
C VAL A 359 5.34 4.78 1.55
N HIS A 360 4.83 5.97 1.82
CA HIS A 360 5.38 6.83 2.87
C HIS A 360 4.31 7.47 3.73
N ASP A 361 4.66 7.82 4.96
CA ASP A 361 3.87 8.67 5.83
C ASP A 361 3.87 10.12 5.28
N PRO A 362 2.71 10.69 4.90
CA PRO A 362 2.63 12.04 4.37
C PRO A 362 2.85 13.13 5.43
N ARG A 363 2.92 12.79 6.72
CA ARG A 363 3.24 13.71 7.82
C ARG A 363 4.72 14.04 7.86
N THR A 364 5.57 13.05 7.57
CA THR A 364 7.02 13.12 7.86
C THR A 364 7.92 12.78 6.67
N GLY A 365 7.39 12.07 5.68
CA GLY A 365 8.16 11.46 4.60
C GLY A 365 8.78 10.10 4.96
N GLU A 366 8.46 9.52 6.12
CA GLU A 366 8.94 8.18 6.47
C GLU A 366 8.47 7.13 5.46
N ILE A 367 9.39 6.40 4.85
CA ILE A 367 9.06 5.26 4.00
C ILE A 367 8.65 4.09 4.90
N LEU A 368 7.46 3.54 4.66
CA LEU A 368 6.84 2.47 5.44
C LEU A 368 7.17 1.10 4.84
N GLU A 369 7.01 0.97 3.52
CA GLU A 369 7.36 -0.22 2.75
C GLU A 369 7.72 0.12 1.29
N SER A 370 8.29 -0.88 0.60
CA SER A 370 8.42 -0.84 -0.85
C SER A 370 8.13 -2.18 -1.54
N ASP A 371 7.26 -2.14 -2.55
CA ASP A 371 7.03 -3.19 -3.54
C ASP A 371 7.74 -2.90 -4.87
N ILE A 372 8.92 -3.48 -5.11
CA ILE A 372 9.58 -3.36 -6.42
C ILE A 372 8.86 -4.25 -7.43
N LEU A 373 8.36 -3.65 -8.50
CA LEU A 373 7.67 -4.34 -9.59
C LEU A 373 8.70 -4.76 -10.65
N TRP A 374 9.04 -6.05 -10.65
CA TRP A 374 10.04 -6.63 -11.55
C TRP A 374 9.39 -7.34 -12.73
N TYR A 375 9.42 -6.74 -13.92
CA TYR A 375 8.79 -7.33 -15.09
C TYR A 375 9.70 -8.34 -15.78
N HIS A 376 9.17 -9.51 -16.13
CA HIS A 376 9.91 -10.57 -16.83
C HIS A 376 10.65 -10.04 -18.06
N ASN A 377 10.00 -9.18 -18.83
CA ASN A 377 10.53 -8.65 -20.09
C ASN A 377 11.58 -7.53 -19.92
N VAL A 378 11.96 -7.14 -18.69
CA VAL A 378 13.08 -6.21 -18.44
C VAL A 378 14.39 -6.68 -19.09
N MET A 379 14.58 -8.00 -19.19
CA MET A 379 15.76 -8.61 -19.81
C MET A 379 15.91 -8.22 -21.30
N ASN A 380 14.80 -7.98 -22.01
CA ASN A 380 14.85 -7.51 -23.40
C ASN A 380 15.38 -6.08 -23.50
N LEU A 381 14.95 -5.22 -22.57
CA LEU A 381 15.43 -3.83 -22.46
C LEU A 381 16.93 -3.83 -22.17
N LEU A 382 17.34 -4.62 -21.16
CA LEU A 382 18.72 -4.79 -20.75
C LEU A 382 19.62 -5.26 -21.88
N ARG A 383 19.18 -6.28 -22.61
CA ARG A 383 19.90 -6.79 -23.78
C ARG A 383 20.13 -5.70 -24.82
N ASN A 384 19.08 -4.98 -25.18
CA ASN A 384 19.15 -3.92 -26.17
C ASN A 384 20.05 -2.77 -25.70
N TRP A 385 19.96 -2.35 -24.44
CA TRP A 385 20.82 -1.31 -23.88
C TRP A 385 22.28 -1.72 -23.89
N TYR A 386 22.60 -2.90 -23.37
CA TYR A 386 23.98 -3.39 -23.30
C TYR A 386 24.60 -3.52 -24.70
N MET A 387 23.86 -4.08 -25.66
CA MET A 387 24.29 -4.15 -27.06
C MET A 387 24.52 -2.75 -27.64
N MET A 388 23.53 -1.86 -27.57
CA MET A 388 23.62 -0.53 -28.19
C MET A 388 24.72 0.35 -27.58
N GLN A 389 24.97 0.22 -26.29
CA GLN A 389 25.92 1.08 -25.57
C GLN A 389 27.36 0.54 -25.61
N THR A 390 27.55 -0.78 -25.68
CA THR A 390 28.89 -1.37 -25.44
C THR A 390 29.41 -2.28 -26.58
N ALA A 391 28.55 -2.74 -27.50
CA ALA A 391 28.95 -3.75 -28.50
C ALA A 391 30.09 -3.34 -29.43
N ALA A 392 30.36 -2.03 -29.59
CA ALA A 392 31.48 -1.55 -30.38
C ALA A 392 32.85 -2.01 -29.84
N VAL A 393 32.96 -2.26 -28.54
CA VAL A 393 34.22 -2.62 -27.85
C VAL A 393 34.09 -3.83 -26.93
N ASN A 394 32.87 -4.37 -26.75
CA ASN A 394 32.57 -5.47 -25.85
C ASN A 394 31.99 -6.68 -26.62
N PRO A 395 32.78 -7.76 -26.83
CA PRO A 395 32.31 -8.96 -27.51
C PRO A 395 31.11 -9.63 -26.84
N ASP A 396 31.00 -9.58 -25.52
CA ASP A 396 29.91 -10.22 -24.76
C ASP A 396 28.55 -9.59 -25.05
N ALA A 397 28.54 -8.33 -25.51
CA ALA A 397 27.34 -7.58 -25.88
C ALA A 397 26.88 -7.82 -27.33
N GLN A 398 27.65 -8.58 -28.13
CA GLN A 398 27.36 -8.82 -29.55
C GLN A 398 26.47 -10.05 -29.80
N ALA A 399 26.28 -10.89 -28.78
CA ALA A 399 25.45 -12.09 -28.89
C ALA A 399 23.95 -11.76 -28.91
N LEU A 400 23.16 -12.51 -29.68
CA LEU A 400 21.69 -12.35 -29.72
C LEU A 400 21.02 -12.80 -28.41
N GLN A 401 21.63 -13.78 -27.75
CA GLN A 401 21.27 -14.31 -26.45
C GLN A 401 22.53 -14.27 -25.58
N PHE A 402 22.45 -13.59 -24.45
CA PHE A 402 23.57 -13.48 -23.52
C PHE A 402 23.68 -14.72 -22.65
N ASP A 403 24.91 -14.98 -22.20
CA ASP A 403 25.16 -15.94 -21.12
C ASP A 403 24.44 -15.52 -19.84
N THR A 404 24.17 -16.49 -18.98
CA THR A 404 23.38 -16.26 -17.75
C THR A 404 24.10 -15.27 -16.83
N GLU A 405 25.41 -15.34 -16.77
CA GLU A 405 26.27 -14.45 -15.98
C GLU A 405 26.19 -13.01 -16.48
N VAL A 406 26.26 -12.80 -17.80
CA VAL A 406 26.14 -11.47 -18.40
C VAL A 406 24.76 -10.88 -18.13
N MET A 407 23.68 -11.64 -18.38
CA MET A 407 22.33 -11.17 -18.07
C MET A 407 22.13 -10.96 -16.57
N GLY A 408 22.72 -11.80 -15.72
CA GLY A 408 22.69 -11.70 -14.28
C GLY A 408 23.29 -10.38 -13.78
N GLU A 409 24.44 -9.96 -14.30
CA GLU A 409 25.04 -8.67 -13.94
C GLU A 409 24.17 -7.47 -14.40
N LEU A 410 23.52 -7.57 -15.57
CA LEU A 410 22.56 -6.55 -16.01
C LEU A 410 21.32 -6.49 -15.11
N ILE A 411 20.83 -7.65 -14.65
CA ILE A 411 19.74 -7.76 -13.69
C ILE A 411 20.15 -7.14 -12.35
N ARG A 412 21.35 -7.46 -11.84
CA ARG A 412 21.91 -6.87 -10.61
C ARG A 412 21.96 -5.34 -10.71
N PHE A 413 22.43 -4.81 -11.84
CA PHE A 413 22.46 -3.37 -12.11
C PHE A 413 21.07 -2.72 -12.00
N VAL A 414 20.05 -3.29 -12.66
CA VAL A 414 18.68 -2.75 -12.56
C VAL A 414 18.08 -2.95 -11.17
N ALA A 415 18.35 -4.07 -10.50
CA ALA A 415 17.93 -4.28 -9.12
C ALA A 415 18.49 -3.20 -8.19
N ALA A 416 19.79 -2.89 -8.28
CA ALA A 416 20.42 -1.82 -7.52
C ALA A 416 19.81 -0.44 -7.86
N HIS A 417 19.52 -0.19 -9.14
CA HIS A 417 18.86 1.02 -9.61
C HIS A 417 17.47 1.20 -9.00
N GLU A 418 16.61 0.19 -9.08
CA GLU A 418 15.26 0.26 -8.51
C GLU A 418 15.30 0.40 -7.00
N VAL A 419 16.20 -0.30 -6.30
CA VAL A 419 16.41 -0.13 -4.85
C VAL A 419 16.75 1.33 -4.52
N GLY A 420 17.55 2.01 -5.34
CA GLY A 420 17.82 3.44 -5.18
C GLY A 420 16.56 4.30 -5.11
N HIS A 421 15.57 4.04 -5.98
CA HIS A 421 14.28 4.74 -5.94
C HIS A 421 13.50 4.49 -4.66
N THR A 422 13.56 3.28 -4.15
CA THR A 422 12.90 2.89 -2.90
C THR A 422 13.61 3.44 -1.66
N LEU A 423 14.86 3.90 -1.78
CA LEU A 423 15.60 4.64 -0.74
C LEU A 423 15.30 6.15 -0.75
N GLY A 424 14.41 6.60 -1.64
CA GLY A 424 14.03 8.00 -1.77
C GLY A 424 14.81 8.78 -2.84
N LEU A 425 15.64 8.12 -3.65
CA LEU A 425 16.48 8.80 -4.66
C LEU A 425 15.78 8.85 -6.03
N PRO A 426 15.59 10.04 -6.64
CA PRO A 426 15.09 10.13 -8.00
C PRO A 426 16.18 9.75 -9.02
N HIS A 427 15.80 9.65 -10.29
CA HIS A 427 16.78 9.54 -11.38
C HIS A 427 17.78 10.71 -11.32
N ASN A 428 19.07 10.39 -11.21
CA ASN A 428 20.14 11.36 -11.26
C ASN A 428 20.93 11.23 -12.57
N MET A 429 20.35 11.73 -13.65
CA MET A 429 20.94 11.63 -15.00
C MET A 429 22.33 12.31 -15.09
N GLY A 430 22.62 13.27 -14.21
CA GLY A 430 23.90 13.99 -14.19
C GLY A 430 25.03 13.28 -13.44
N SER A 431 24.73 12.29 -12.60
CA SER A 431 25.76 11.41 -12.00
C SER A 431 26.05 10.17 -12.85
N SER A 432 25.25 9.93 -13.89
CA SER A 432 25.39 8.81 -14.83
C SER A 432 26.25 9.12 -16.05
N THR A 433 26.89 10.30 -16.09
CA THR A 433 27.79 10.75 -17.17
C THR A 433 29.26 10.53 -16.84
#